data_AF-A0A2P4YEB4-F1
#
_entry.id   AF-A0A2P4YEB4-F1
#
_cell.length_a   1.000
_cell.length_b   1.000
_cell.length_c   1.000
_cell.angle_alpha   90.00
_cell.angle_beta   90.00
_cell.angle_gamma   90.00
#
_symmetry.space_group_name_H-M   'P 1'
#
loop_
_entity.id
_entity.type
_entity.pdbx_description
1 polymer ?
#
loop_
_entity_poly.entity_id
_entity_poly.type
_entity_poly.pdbx_seq_one_letter_code
_entity_poly.pdbx_strand_id
1 'polypeptide(L)'
;MAAGADFEVEGVTTFASHPNRSFRYLVSLKSEKVNIWLEDRSSKKQCKAEYVTTTNTFVDASPAVYVSCFQQSLDCSVESTEESQRKLISLEGGKLQLEMSIKLRLLRSVRDVSYVFVLKPVTVEQVDVLESKLKDQQEELERLRGRIDQIDRIFLYARSSAWAESKLMWESLDSDKFTLTTDNTSITFLIAGVYAIGVLVNHVPNTSGSISLQKNGVEIQRAATASARYYDFSSGNQNITHETSSTLMCIVQVNKNEELAVVFTGISTISNVSSYLSVLLKTRPANAKNSLGTILALMV
;
A
#
# COMPACT_ATOMS: atom_id res chain seq x y z
N MET A 1 -18.67 36.59 31.37
CA MET A 1 -19.35 35.48 30.67
C MET A 1 -18.36 34.94 29.66
N ALA A 2 -17.82 33.73 29.87
CA ALA A 2 -16.96 33.09 28.88
C ALA A 2 -17.86 32.43 27.83
N ALA A 3 -17.61 32.69 26.56
CA ALA A 3 -18.21 31.93 25.47
C ALA A 3 -17.78 30.46 25.64
N GLY A 4 -18.72 29.56 25.91
CA GLY A 4 -18.44 28.13 25.97
C GLY A 4 -17.89 27.68 24.62
N ALA A 5 -16.73 27.02 24.63
CA ALA A 5 -16.12 26.52 23.41
C ALA A 5 -16.94 25.33 22.88
N ASP A 6 -17.48 25.46 21.67
CA ASP A 6 -18.06 24.33 20.95
C ASP A 6 -16.92 23.40 20.51
N PHE A 7 -17.11 22.08 20.67
CA PHE A 7 -16.08 21.08 20.39
C PHE A 7 -16.71 19.82 19.78
N GLU A 8 -16.05 19.22 18.79
CA GLU A 8 -16.54 18.00 18.11
C GLU A 8 -15.40 17.00 17.90
N VAL A 9 -15.69 15.72 18.10
CA VAL A 9 -14.78 14.61 17.80
C VAL A 9 -15.49 13.54 17.00
N GLU A 10 -14.84 13.09 15.92
CA GLU A 10 -15.32 12.00 15.07
C GLU A 10 -14.37 10.81 15.10
N GLY A 11 -14.91 9.62 14.88
CA GLY A 11 -14.12 8.40 14.82
C GLY A 11 -14.92 7.19 14.34
N VAL A 12 -14.26 6.03 14.34
CA VAL A 12 -14.88 4.75 13.96
C VAL A 12 -14.69 3.76 15.10
N THR A 13 -15.79 3.12 15.51
CA THR A 13 -15.80 2.09 16.54
C THR A 13 -16.45 0.79 16.05
N THR A 14 -16.09 -0.32 16.69
CA THR A 14 -16.82 -1.60 16.62
C THR A 14 -17.43 -1.91 17.99
N PHE A 15 -18.36 -2.85 18.04
CA PHE A 15 -18.96 -3.34 19.29
C PHE A 15 -18.94 -4.87 19.29
N ALA A 16 -18.65 -5.48 20.44
CA ALA A 16 -18.66 -6.95 20.59
C ALA A 16 -20.03 -7.57 20.25
N SER A 17 -21.12 -6.84 20.50
CA SER A 17 -22.48 -7.28 20.13
C SER A 17 -22.73 -7.29 18.63
N HIS A 18 -21.89 -6.64 17.83
CA HIS A 18 -22.01 -6.50 16.38
C HIS A 18 -20.63 -6.66 15.72
N PRO A 19 -20.00 -7.85 15.80
CA PRO A 19 -18.57 -8.04 15.47
C PRO A 19 -18.22 -7.75 14.01
N ASN A 20 -19.20 -7.86 13.10
CA ASN A 20 -19.03 -7.62 11.67
C ASN A 20 -19.50 -6.22 11.22
N ARG A 21 -19.78 -5.31 12.16
CA ARG A 21 -20.23 -3.95 11.85
C ARG A 21 -19.27 -2.91 12.41
N SER A 22 -19.01 -1.90 11.61
CA SER A 22 -18.33 -0.69 12.02
C SER A 22 -19.32 0.47 12.08
N PHE A 23 -19.14 1.31 13.07
CA PHE A 23 -19.98 2.47 13.29
C PHE A 23 -19.12 3.73 13.26
N ARG A 24 -19.55 4.73 12.51
CA ARG A 24 -18.99 6.08 12.58
C ARG A 24 -19.69 6.81 13.73
N TYR A 25 -18.93 7.49 14.58
CA TYR A 25 -19.49 8.26 15.68
C TYR A 25 -19.07 9.72 15.60
N LEU A 26 -19.91 10.59 16.15
CA LEU A 26 -19.61 12.00 16.38
C LEU A 26 -20.07 12.34 17.80
N VAL A 27 -19.16 12.82 18.63
CA VAL A 27 -19.47 13.39 19.95
C VAL A 27 -19.23 14.89 19.88
N SER A 28 -20.27 15.67 20.14
CA SER A 28 -20.19 17.14 20.07
C SER A 28 -20.67 17.80 21.36
N LEU A 29 -19.95 18.80 21.82
CA LEU A 29 -20.36 19.72 22.87
C LEU A 29 -20.83 21.01 22.19
N LYS A 30 -22.14 21.29 22.27
CA LYS A 30 -22.73 22.53 21.77
C LYS A 30 -23.61 23.15 22.83
N SER A 31 -23.37 24.43 23.16
CA SER A 31 -24.17 25.14 24.17
C SER A 31 -24.30 24.37 25.50
N GLU A 32 -23.17 23.86 26.03
CA GLU A 32 -23.11 23.06 27.27
C GLU A 32 -23.85 21.71 27.23
N LYS A 33 -24.22 21.22 26.04
CA LYS A 33 -24.90 19.94 25.83
C LYS A 33 -24.02 18.99 25.03
N VAL A 34 -23.82 17.78 25.56
CA VAL A 34 -23.11 16.73 24.84
C VAL A 34 -24.10 15.97 23.96
N ASN A 35 -23.80 15.84 22.68
CA ASN A 35 -24.59 15.07 21.73
C ASN A 35 -23.76 13.89 21.24
N ILE A 36 -24.39 12.73 21.17
CA ILE A 36 -23.79 11.52 20.61
C ILE A 36 -24.58 11.17 19.36
N TRP A 37 -23.90 11.06 18.24
CA TRP A 37 -24.43 10.57 16.98
C TRP A 37 -23.66 9.32 16.56
N LEU A 38 -24.40 8.34 16.03
CA LEU A 38 -23.86 7.06 15.60
C LEU A 38 -24.48 6.67 14.25
N GLU A 39 -23.64 6.28 13.30
CA GLU A 39 -24.03 5.74 12.00
C GLU A 39 -23.50 4.33 11.82
N ASP A 40 -24.37 3.38 11.49
CA ASP A 40 -23.96 2.06 10.97
C ASP A 40 -23.45 2.22 9.54
N ARG A 41 -22.16 2.00 9.28
CA ARG A 41 -21.54 2.23 7.97
C ARG A 41 -22.07 1.31 6.88
N SER A 42 -22.62 0.15 7.24
CA SER A 42 -23.19 -0.81 6.29
C SER A 42 -24.62 -0.45 5.91
N SER A 43 -25.46 -0.13 6.91
CA SER A 43 -26.88 0.14 6.67
C SER A 43 -27.21 1.63 6.48
N LYS A 44 -26.28 2.53 6.79
CA LYS A 44 -26.44 3.99 6.80
C LYS A 44 -27.53 4.51 7.73
N LYS A 45 -27.99 3.67 8.64
CA LYS A 45 -28.92 4.07 9.71
C LYS A 45 -28.18 4.93 10.72
N GLN A 46 -28.78 6.07 11.04
CA GLN A 46 -28.24 7.04 11.99
C GLN A 46 -29.11 7.08 13.23
N CYS A 47 -28.49 7.21 14.39
CA CYS A 47 -29.18 7.44 15.66
C CYS A 47 -28.47 8.55 16.44
N LYS A 48 -29.24 9.35 17.18
CA LYS A 48 -28.73 10.45 18.01
C LYS A 48 -29.29 10.38 19.43
N ALA A 49 -28.47 10.73 20.40
CA ALA A 49 -28.89 11.06 21.76
C ALA A 49 -28.39 12.46 22.11
N GLU A 50 -29.25 13.22 22.77
CA GLU A 50 -28.88 14.50 23.37
C GLU A 50 -28.72 14.28 24.88
N TYR A 51 -27.61 14.76 25.42
CA TYR A 51 -27.36 14.80 26.85
C TYR A 51 -27.47 16.24 27.35
N VAL A 52 -28.36 16.46 28.31
CA VAL A 52 -28.72 17.74 28.94
C VAL A 52 -29.01 17.37 30.41
N THR A 53 -28.49 17.95 31.50
CA THR A 53 -27.73 19.17 31.87
C THR A 53 -27.07 18.92 33.26
N THR A 54 -26.56 19.95 33.95
CA THR A 54 -25.97 20.07 35.31
C THR A 54 -26.39 19.13 36.46
N THR A 55 -27.39 18.26 36.29
CA THR A 55 -27.85 17.28 37.29
C THR A 55 -26.95 16.05 37.40
N ASN A 56 -26.09 15.80 36.41
CA ASN A 56 -25.17 14.65 36.36
C ASN A 56 -23.70 15.06 36.18
N THR A 57 -23.41 16.36 36.30
CA THR A 57 -22.04 16.89 36.27
C THR A 57 -21.39 16.63 37.63
N PHE A 58 -20.23 15.97 37.64
CA PHE A 58 -19.36 15.97 38.80
C PHE A 58 -18.95 17.42 39.07
N VAL A 59 -18.99 17.83 40.34
CA VAL A 59 -18.84 19.23 40.78
C VAL A 59 -17.56 19.91 40.25
N ASP A 60 -16.53 19.13 39.90
CA ASP A 60 -15.24 19.61 39.41
C ASP A 60 -14.90 19.19 37.96
N ALA A 61 -15.83 18.61 37.19
CA ALA A 61 -15.56 18.12 35.83
C ALA A 61 -16.13 19.06 34.76
N SER A 62 -15.27 19.58 33.89
CA SER A 62 -15.74 20.35 32.73
C SER A 62 -16.43 19.44 31.70
N PRO A 63 -17.43 19.94 30.94
CA PRO A 63 -18.08 19.19 29.86
C PRO A 63 -17.10 18.61 28.81
N ALA A 64 -15.96 19.27 28.59
CA ALA A 64 -14.90 18.79 27.69
C ALA A 64 -14.26 17.47 28.18
N VAL A 65 -14.20 17.25 29.50
CA VAL A 65 -13.71 15.98 30.08
C VAL A 65 -14.64 14.84 29.69
N TYR A 66 -15.97 15.06 29.69
CA TYR A 66 -16.93 14.04 29.28
C TYR A 66 -16.77 13.65 27.82
N VAL A 67 -16.60 14.62 26.92
CA VAL A 67 -16.35 14.33 25.49
C VAL A 67 -15.11 13.48 25.31
N SER A 68 -14.01 13.83 26.00
CA SER A 68 -12.75 13.08 25.95
C SER A 68 -12.91 11.64 26.49
N CYS A 69 -13.66 11.47 27.59
CA CYS A 69 -13.93 10.15 28.17
C CYS A 69 -14.83 9.29 27.27
N PHE A 70 -15.85 9.87 26.66
CA PHE A 70 -16.71 9.15 25.70
C PHE A 70 -15.92 8.76 24.45
N GLN A 71 -15.08 9.65 23.93
CA GLN A 71 -14.18 9.36 22.82
C GLN A 71 -13.24 8.19 23.16
N GLN A 72 -12.55 8.24 24.31
CA GLN A 72 -11.69 7.14 24.76
C GLN A 72 -12.45 5.83 24.84
N SER A 73 -13.65 5.84 25.44
CA SER A 73 -14.49 4.65 25.56
C SER A 73 -14.85 4.08 24.17
N LEU A 74 -15.10 4.92 23.17
CA LEU A 74 -15.42 4.52 21.79
C LEU A 74 -14.18 4.06 20.99
N ASP A 75 -13.01 4.62 21.26
CA ASP A 75 -11.76 4.29 20.57
C ASP A 75 -11.06 3.04 21.14
N CYS A 76 -11.38 2.62 22.37
CA CYS A 76 -10.76 1.45 22.99
C CYS A 76 -10.93 0.17 22.15
N SER A 77 -9.87 -0.65 22.06
CA SER A 77 -9.94 -1.96 21.42
C SER A 77 -10.91 -2.90 22.16
N VAL A 78 -11.63 -3.74 21.41
CA VAL A 78 -12.60 -4.71 21.95
C VAL A 78 -11.89 -5.91 22.61
N GLU A 79 -10.57 -6.07 22.46
CA GLU A 79 -9.82 -7.30 22.80
C GLU A 79 -9.23 -7.41 24.22
N SER A 80 -9.44 -6.49 25.16
CA SER A 80 -8.95 -6.70 26.53
C SER A 80 -10.03 -7.31 27.43
N THR A 81 -9.68 -8.45 28.00
CA THR A 81 -10.39 -9.43 28.84
C THR A 81 -11.10 -8.94 30.12
N GLU A 82 -11.50 -7.67 30.22
CA GLU A 82 -12.38 -7.19 31.29
C GLU A 82 -13.49 -6.33 30.68
N GLU A 83 -14.74 -6.75 30.89
CA GLU A 83 -15.99 -6.03 30.59
C GLU A 83 -15.85 -4.91 29.55
N SER A 84 -16.19 -5.22 28.30
CA SER A 84 -16.19 -4.26 27.19
C SER A 84 -16.72 -2.90 27.67
N GLN A 85 -15.84 -1.90 27.74
CA GLN A 85 -16.13 -0.56 28.28
C GLN A 85 -17.28 0.13 27.57
N ARG A 86 -17.76 -0.44 26.47
CA ARG A 86 -18.97 -0.05 25.77
C ARG A 86 -19.75 -1.25 25.27
N LYS A 87 -21.07 -1.13 25.25
CA LYS A 87 -22.01 -2.10 24.67
C LYS A 87 -23.08 -1.36 23.88
N LEU A 88 -23.45 -1.94 22.74
CA LEU A 88 -24.57 -1.44 21.94
C LEU A 88 -25.68 -2.49 21.90
N ILE A 89 -26.86 -2.13 22.37
CA ILE A 89 -28.04 -3.00 22.47
C ILE A 89 -29.11 -2.47 21.51
N SER A 90 -29.69 -3.37 20.73
CA SER A 90 -30.83 -3.05 19.85
C SER A 90 -32.13 -3.06 20.65
N LEU A 91 -32.90 -1.99 20.58
CA LEU A 91 -34.22 -1.85 21.21
C LEU A 91 -35.34 -1.87 20.16
N GLU A 92 -36.59 -2.02 20.62
CA GLU A 92 -37.76 -1.94 19.74
C GLU A 92 -37.90 -0.56 19.07
N GLY A 93 -38.51 -0.57 17.87
CA GLY A 93 -38.71 0.65 17.08
C GLY A 93 -37.42 1.22 16.47
N GLY A 94 -36.37 0.40 16.32
CA GLY A 94 -35.10 0.80 15.70
C GLY A 94 -34.20 1.65 16.58
N LYS A 95 -34.57 1.86 17.84
CA LYS A 95 -33.75 2.57 18.83
C LYS A 95 -32.53 1.74 19.20
N LEU A 96 -31.46 2.41 19.60
CA LEU A 96 -30.25 1.76 20.11
C LEU A 96 -29.97 2.25 21.52
N GLN A 97 -29.48 1.37 22.38
CA GLN A 97 -28.99 1.73 23.70
C GLN A 97 -27.47 1.56 23.72
N LEU A 98 -26.77 2.67 23.92
CA LEU A 98 -25.33 2.71 24.10
C LEU A 98 -25.05 2.76 25.60
N GLU A 99 -24.43 1.71 26.12
CA GLU A 99 -23.92 1.65 27.49
C GLU A 99 -22.41 1.88 27.44
N MET A 100 -21.91 2.77 28.29
CA MET A 100 -20.48 3.05 28.43
C MET A 100 -20.08 3.00 29.90
N SER A 101 -19.03 2.24 30.21
CA SER A 101 -18.45 2.11 31.54
C SER A 101 -17.11 2.84 31.57
N ILE A 102 -17.03 3.91 32.35
CA ILE A 102 -15.87 4.80 32.43
C ILE A 102 -15.26 4.69 33.83
N LYS A 103 -13.97 4.34 33.88
CA LYS A 103 -13.17 4.34 35.11
C LYS A 103 -12.70 5.76 35.42
N LEU A 104 -13.38 6.46 36.33
CA LEU A 104 -12.96 7.77 36.81
C LEU A 104 -12.03 7.62 38.02
N ARG A 105 -10.84 8.22 37.95
CA ARG A 105 -9.94 8.32 39.10
C ARG A 105 -10.20 9.64 39.82
N LEU A 106 -10.76 9.56 41.02
CA LEU A 106 -11.00 10.71 41.89
C LEU A 106 -10.13 10.54 43.14
N LEU A 107 -9.14 11.43 43.30
CA LEU A 107 -8.15 11.40 44.37
C LEU A 107 -7.38 10.06 44.45
N ARG A 108 -7.69 9.22 45.45
CA ARG A 108 -7.07 7.90 45.69
C ARG A 108 -7.99 6.72 45.37
N SER A 109 -9.18 6.96 44.81
CA SER A 109 -10.14 5.91 44.47
C SER A 109 -10.40 5.87 42.97
N VAL A 110 -10.54 4.67 42.43
CA VAL A 110 -11.13 4.44 41.11
C VAL A 110 -12.62 4.21 41.30
N ARG A 111 -13.46 4.81 40.46
CA ARG A 111 -14.92 4.61 40.42
C ARG A 111 -15.30 4.21 39.01
N ASP A 112 -16.05 3.12 38.89
CA ASP A 112 -16.71 2.74 37.64
C ASP A 112 -18.03 3.50 37.53
N VAL A 113 -18.15 4.34 36.51
CA VAL A 113 -19.38 5.07 36.21
C VAL A 113 -19.96 4.54 34.92
N SER A 114 -21.21 4.05 35.00
CA SER A 114 -21.94 3.59 33.84
C SER A 114 -22.86 4.69 33.32
N TYR A 115 -22.77 4.97 32.03
CA TYR A 115 -23.65 5.88 31.30
C TYR A 115 -24.49 5.08 30.32
N VAL A 116 -25.79 5.33 30.32
CA VAL A 116 -26.75 4.67 29.43
C VAL A 116 -27.43 5.72 28.56
N PHE A 117 -27.27 5.61 27.25
CA PHE A 117 -27.84 6.52 26.27
C PHE A 117 -28.84 5.78 25.39
N VAL A 118 -30.10 6.24 25.38
CA VAL A 118 -31.10 5.77 24.43
C VAL A 118 -31.03 6.64 23.18
N LEU A 119 -30.38 6.11 22.15
CA LEU A 119 -30.23 6.72 20.83
C LEU A 119 -31.53 6.55 20.03
N LYS A 120 -32.08 7.67 19.55
CA LYS A 120 -33.28 7.70 18.73
C LYS A 120 -32.89 7.65 17.25
N PRO A 121 -33.63 6.89 16.40
CA PRO A 121 -33.42 6.92 14.96
C PRO A 121 -33.54 8.33 14.41
N VAL A 122 -32.63 8.67 13.49
CA VAL A 122 -32.69 9.89 12.70
C VAL A 122 -33.24 9.52 11.33
N THR A 123 -34.21 10.28 10.83
CA THR A 123 -34.66 10.17 9.44
C THR A 123 -33.54 10.69 8.54
N VAL A 124 -33.00 9.83 7.69
CA VAL A 124 -31.89 10.15 6.79
C VAL A 124 -32.44 10.34 5.39
N GLU A 125 -32.11 11.46 4.75
CA GLU A 125 -32.50 11.66 3.35
C GLU A 125 -31.63 10.83 2.42
N GLN A 126 -32.14 10.53 1.23
CA GLN A 126 -31.40 9.73 0.26
C GLN A 126 -30.08 10.41 -0.16
N VAL A 127 -30.06 11.75 -0.17
CA VAL A 127 -28.84 12.54 -0.45
C VAL A 127 -27.78 12.30 0.62
N ASP A 128 -28.15 12.35 1.90
CA ASP A 128 -27.22 12.11 3.02
C ASP A 128 -26.67 10.67 2.99
N VAL A 129 -27.50 9.68 2.61
CA VAL A 129 -27.06 8.29 2.43
C VAL A 129 -26.00 8.20 1.33
N LEU A 130 -26.21 8.90 0.21
CA LEU A 130 -25.26 8.90 -0.91
C LEU A 130 -23.95 9.61 -0.54
N GLU A 131 -24.03 10.74 0.15
CA GLU A 131 -22.85 11.46 0.65
C GLU A 131 -22.04 10.59 1.63
N SER A 132 -22.70 9.90 2.56
CA SER A 132 -22.03 9.00 3.49
C SER A 132 -21.41 7.78 2.80
N LYS A 133 -22.04 7.25 1.74
CA LYS A 133 -21.42 6.21 0.90
C LYS A 133 -20.21 6.73 0.13
N LEU A 134 -20.28 7.96 -0.40
CA LEU A 134 -19.16 8.59 -1.09
C LEU A 134 -17.96 8.75 -0.14
N LYS A 135 -18.19 9.22 1.09
CA LYS A 135 -17.16 9.34 2.13
C LYS A 135 -16.49 7.99 2.40
N ASP A 136 -17.27 6.92 2.54
CA ASP A 136 -16.71 5.57 2.73
C ASP A 136 -15.86 5.09 1.55
N GLN A 137 -16.31 5.35 0.32
CA GLN A 137 -15.53 4.97 -0.87
C GLN A 137 -14.23 5.77 -0.96
N GLN A 138 -14.26 7.06 -0.61
CA GLN A 138 -13.08 7.91 -0.60
C GLN A 138 -12.04 7.44 0.44
N GLU A 139 -12.49 7.14 1.68
CA GLU A 139 -11.62 6.58 2.73
C GLU A 139 -10.97 5.26 2.29
N GLU A 140 -11.72 4.37 1.64
CA GLU A 140 -11.18 3.10 1.15
C GLU A 140 -10.18 3.30 0.00
N LEU A 141 -10.43 4.25 -0.91
CA LEU A 141 -9.49 4.60 -1.97
C LEU A 141 -8.17 5.14 -1.40
N GLU A 142 -8.23 5.99 -0.38
CA GLU A 142 -7.05 6.51 0.30
C GLU A 142 -6.26 5.40 1.00
N ARG A 143 -6.96 4.47 1.66
CA ARG A 143 -6.35 3.28 2.26
C ARG A 143 -5.63 2.42 1.23
N LEU A 144 -6.26 2.21 0.07
CA LEU A 144 -5.68 1.43 -1.02
C LEU A 144 -4.48 2.14 -1.65
N ARG A 145 -4.54 3.46 -1.84
CA ARG A 145 -3.41 4.28 -2.32
C ARG A 145 -2.23 4.19 -1.36
N GLY A 146 -2.45 4.38 -0.06
CA GLY A 146 -1.38 4.21 0.94
C GLY A 146 -0.76 2.81 0.92
N ARG A 147 -1.53 1.77 0.62
CA ARG A 147 -1.01 0.40 0.44
C ARG A 147 -0.18 0.26 -0.84
N ILE A 148 -0.57 0.91 -1.94
CA ILE A 148 0.21 0.92 -3.18
C ILE A 148 1.52 1.66 -2.97
N ASP A 149 1.50 2.79 -2.29
CA ASP A 149 2.70 3.58 -1.97
C ASP A 149 3.66 2.82 -1.04
N GLN A 150 3.14 1.95 -0.17
CA GLN A 150 3.94 1.00 0.64
C GLN A 150 4.52 -0.15 -0.19
N ILE A 151 3.90 -0.53 -1.31
CA ILE A 151 4.49 -1.49 -2.25
C ILE A 151 5.48 -0.71 -3.10
N ASP A 152 6.67 -0.50 -2.54
CA ASP A 152 7.81 0.06 -3.24
C ASP A 152 8.17 -0.85 -4.43
N ARG A 153 7.53 -0.62 -5.58
CA ARG A 153 7.72 -1.42 -6.80
C ARG A 153 9.12 -1.13 -7.30
N ILE A 154 10.00 -2.10 -7.14
CA ILE A 154 11.36 -2.03 -7.66
C ILE A 154 11.28 -2.49 -9.12
N PHE A 155 11.21 -1.51 -10.02
CA PHE A 155 11.23 -1.72 -11.45
C PHE A 155 12.27 -0.80 -12.09
N LEU A 156 12.79 -1.23 -13.24
CA LEU A 156 13.65 -0.41 -14.10
C LEU A 156 13.19 -0.57 -15.54
N TYR A 157 13.20 0.55 -16.26
CA TYR A 157 13.16 0.57 -17.71
C TYR A 157 14.42 1.29 -18.19
N ALA A 158 15.21 0.62 -19.03
CA ALA A 158 16.44 1.16 -19.58
C ALA A 158 16.40 1.10 -21.11
N ARG A 159 16.88 2.17 -21.74
CA ARG A 159 17.01 2.31 -23.19
C ARG A 159 18.49 2.32 -23.55
N SER A 160 18.86 1.66 -24.65
CA SER A 160 20.24 1.69 -25.13
C SER A 160 20.56 3.06 -25.77
N SER A 161 21.67 3.66 -25.37
CA SER A 161 22.18 4.92 -25.95
C SER A 161 23.02 4.66 -27.20
N ALA A 162 23.91 3.66 -27.13
CA ALA A 162 24.82 3.29 -28.21
C ALA A 162 25.37 1.86 -27.96
N TRP A 163 26.30 1.43 -28.80
CA TRP A 163 26.92 0.11 -28.74
C TRP A 163 28.44 0.28 -28.55
N ALA A 164 29.01 -0.42 -27.58
CA ALA A 164 30.44 -0.64 -27.48
C ALA A 164 30.84 -1.83 -28.39
N GLU A 165 32.13 -2.17 -28.46
CA GLU A 165 32.63 -3.23 -29.37
C GLU A 165 31.89 -4.57 -29.26
N SER A 166 31.49 -4.96 -28.04
CA SER A 166 30.78 -6.23 -27.78
C SER A 166 29.65 -6.11 -26.76
N LYS A 167 29.28 -4.89 -26.34
CA LYS A 167 28.27 -4.65 -25.28
C LYS A 167 27.32 -3.52 -25.64
N LEU A 168 26.08 -3.62 -25.15
CA LEU A 168 25.14 -2.50 -25.20
C LEU A 168 25.54 -1.44 -24.18
N MET A 169 25.46 -0.17 -24.55
CA MET A 169 25.54 0.96 -23.63
C MET A 169 24.14 1.51 -23.36
N TRP A 170 23.90 1.88 -22.10
CA TRP A 170 22.59 2.36 -21.64
C TRP A 170 22.56 3.89 -21.52
N GLU A 171 21.37 4.47 -21.65
CA GLU A 171 21.10 5.85 -21.25
C GLU A 171 21.10 5.97 -19.72
N SER A 172 21.21 7.21 -19.21
CA SER A 172 21.15 7.47 -17.77
C SER A 172 19.87 6.90 -17.16
N LEU A 173 19.99 6.24 -16.01
CA LEU A 173 18.87 5.61 -15.32
C LEU A 173 18.21 6.61 -14.36
N ASP A 174 16.88 6.68 -14.38
CA ASP A 174 16.09 7.40 -13.38
C ASP A 174 15.68 6.44 -12.25
N SER A 175 16.67 6.04 -11.43
CA SER A 175 16.42 5.16 -10.29
C SER A 175 17.51 5.28 -9.23
N ASP A 176 17.10 5.23 -7.96
CA ASP A 176 17.96 5.11 -6.79
C ASP A 176 18.32 3.65 -6.43
N LYS A 177 17.77 2.68 -7.17
CA LYS A 177 17.90 1.23 -6.91
C LYS A 177 18.83 0.52 -7.87
N PHE A 178 19.20 1.21 -8.95
CA PHE A 178 20.07 0.72 -10.00
C PHE A 178 21.06 1.82 -10.37
N THR A 179 22.29 1.44 -10.69
CA THR A 179 23.33 2.38 -11.15
C THR A 179 24.05 1.83 -12.36
N LEU A 180 24.61 2.71 -13.18
CA LEU A 180 25.45 2.31 -14.30
C LEU A 180 26.91 2.20 -13.87
N THR A 181 27.60 1.27 -14.50
CA THR A 181 29.08 1.22 -14.52
C THR A 181 29.65 2.43 -15.24
N THR A 182 30.93 2.75 -15.01
CA THR A 182 31.57 3.95 -15.57
C THR A 182 31.58 3.99 -17.10
N ASP A 183 31.57 2.82 -17.75
CA ASP A 183 31.50 2.69 -19.22
C ASP A 183 30.06 2.62 -19.75
N ASN A 184 29.05 2.73 -18.88
CA ASN A 184 27.61 2.60 -19.16
C ASN A 184 27.19 1.27 -19.81
N THR A 185 28.03 0.23 -19.78
CA THR A 185 27.71 -1.04 -20.45
C THR A 185 26.92 -2.02 -19.58
N SER A 186 26.98 -1.83 -18.27
CA SER A 186 26.43 -2.77 -17.29
C SER A 186 25.61 -2.03 -16.22
N ILE A 187 24.50 -2.65 -15.81
CA ILE A 187 23.59 -2.15 -14.79
C ILE A 187 23.87 -2.88 -13.47
N THR A 188 24.18 -2.12 -12.43
CA THR A 188 24.46 -2.61 -11.07
C THR A 188 23.20 -2.56 -10.22
N PHE A 189 22.88 -3.67 -9.55
CA PHE A 189 21.70 -3.82 -8.71
C PHE A 189 22.01 -3.44 -7.26
N LEU A 190 21.33 -2.43 -6.70
CA LEU A 190 21.60 -1.98 -5.32
C LEU A 190 20.78 -2.73 -4.26
N ILE A 191 19.79 -3.51 -4.70
CA ILE A 191 18.89 -4.28 -3.84
C ILE A 191 18.98 -5.76 -4.24
N ALA A 192 19.24 -6.64 -3.27
CA ALA A 192 19.25 -8.07 -3.51
C ALA A 192 17.83 -8.62 -3.67
N GLY A 193 17.66 -9.62 -4.54
CA GLY A 193 16.39 -10.30 -4.73
C GLY A 193 16.29 -11.12 -6.01
N VAL A 194 15.08 -11.64 -6.23
CA VAL A 194 14.75 -12.39 -7.44
C VAL A 194 14.08 -11.43 -8.41
N TYR A 195 14.69 -11.27 -9.58
CA TYR A 195 14.27 -10.33 -10.61
C TYR A 195 13.76 -11.08 -11.84
N ALA A 196 12.65 -10.61 -12.40
CA ALA A 196 12.27 -10.92 -13.78
C ALA A 196 12.91 -9.88 -14.69
N ILE A 197 13.66 -10.34 -15.68
CA ILE A 197 14.43 -9.50 -16.59
C ILE A 197 14.00 -9.82 -18.01
N GLY A 198 13.70 -8.78 -18.78
CA GLY A 198 13.39 -8.88 -20.21
C GLY A 198 14.20 -7.88 -21.00
N VAL A 199 14.88 -8.36 -22.04
CA VAL A 199 15.72 -7.54 -22.93
C VAL A 199 15.27 -7.76 -24.37
N LEU A 200 15.08 -6.66 -25.10
CA LEU A 200 14.82 -6.65 -26.53
C LEU A 200 16.01 -5.98 -27.22
N VAL A 201 16.71 -6.74 -28.07
CA VAL A 201 17.90 -6.27 -28.79
C VAL A 201 17.60 -6.18 -30.28
N ASN A 202 17.63 -4.97 -30.81
CA ASN A 202 17.42 -4.65 -32.21
C ASN A 202 18.77 -4.65 -32.94
N HIS A 203 18.94 -5.53 -33.93
CA HIS A 203 20.24 -5.80 -34.55
C HIS A 203 20.14 -6.29 -35.99
N VAL A 204 21.26 -6.25 -36.71
CA VAL A 204 21.43 -6.91 -38.01
C VAL A 204 22.44 -8.05 -37.85
N PRO A 205 22.07 -9.32 -38.08
CA PRO A 205 23.03 -10.42 -38.02
C PRO A 205 24.06 -10.30 -39.13
N ASN A 206 25.36 -10.24 -38.85
CA ASN A 206 26.38 -10.17 -39.92
C ASN A 206 26.91 -11.55 -40.30
N THR A 207 27.14 -12.39 -39.29
CA THR A 207 27.64 -13.76 -39.39
C THR A 207 26.86 -14.66 -38.44
N SER A 208 27.27 -15.92 -38.31
CA SER A 208 26.91 -16.71 -37.12
C SER A 208 27.41 -15.97 -35.87
N GLY A 209 26.50 -15.70 -34.95
CA GLY A 209 26.72 -14.85 -33.81
C GLY A 209 25.79 -15.19 -32.66
N SER A 210 25.77 -14.33 -31.65
CA SER A 210 24.86 -14.49 -30.51
C SER A 210 24.69 -13.22 -29.73
N ILE A 211 23.57 -13.14 -29.02
CA ILE A 211 23.29 -12.16 -27.98
C ILE A 211 23.17 -12.93 -26.67
N SER A 212 23.87 -12.46 -25.65
CA SER A 212 23.91 -13.09 -24.33
C SER A 212 23.56 -12.08 -23.25
N LEU A 213 22.75 -12.51 -22.30
CA LEU A 213 22.53 -11.81 -21.06
C LEU A 213 23.52 -12.37 -20.04
N GLN A 214 24.35 -11.51 -19.46
CA GLN A 214 25.40 -11.91 -18.53
C GLN A 214 25.20 -11.27 -17.16
N LYS A 215 25.38 -12.07 -16.11
CA LYS A 215 25.43 -11.62 -14.72
C LYS A 215 26.85 -11.77 -14.20
N ASN A 216 27.49 -10.67 -13.80
CA ASN A 216 28.90 -10.63 -13.40
C ASN A 216 29.84 -11.32 -14.43
N GLY A 217 29.58 -11.13 -15.72
CA GLY A 217 30.33 -11.76 -16.81
C GLY A 217 30.00 -13.25 -17.06
N VAL A 218 29.11 -13.86 -16.29
CA VAL A 218 28.63 -15.24 -16.51
C VAL A 218 27.36 -15.21 -17.34
N GLU A 219 27.33 -15.94 -18.45
CA GLU A 219 26.14 -16.07 -19.30
C GLU A 219 25.00 -16.77 -18.55
N ILE A 220 23.85 -16.10 -18.47
CA ILE A 220 22.62 -16.64 -17.87
C ILE A 220 21.56 -16.99 -18.92
N GLN A 221 21.64 -16.38 -20.10
CA GLN A 221 20.79 -16.71 -21.25
C GLN A 221 21.50 -16.30 -22.54
N ARG A 222 21.23 -17.04 -23.62
CA ARG A 222 21.79 -16.77 -24.94
C ARG A 222 20.76 -17.00 -26.04
N ALA A 223 20.77 -16.12 -27.04
CA ALA A 223 20.09 -16.29 -28.30
C ALA A 223 21.15 -16.39 -29.41
N ALA A 224 21.08 -17.45 -30.23
CA ALA A 224 21.90 -17.55 -31.42
C ALA A 224 21.35 -16.61 -32.50
N THR A 225 22.23 -15.90 -33.18
CA THR A 225 21.89 -15.04 -34.31
C THR A 225 22.58 -15.59 -35.55
N ALA A 226 21.90 -15.61 -36.68
CA ALA A 226 22.50 -16.10 -37.93
C ALA A 226 22.10 -15.20 -39.09
N SER A 227 23.03 -15.05 -40.03
CA SER A 227 22.76 -14.40 -41.30
C SER A 227 22.01 -15.35 -42.23
N ALA A 228 20.80 -15.00 -42.66
CA ALA A 228 20.19 -15.64 -43.81
C ALA A 228 20.81 -15.03 -45.08
N ARG A 229 21.50 -15.85 -45.89
CA ARG A 229 21.95 -15.45 -47.22
C ARG A 229 20.96 -16.03 -48.23
N TYR A 230 20.34 -15.17 -49.03
CA TYR A 230 19.54 -15.61 -50.17
C TYR A 230 20.12 -15.03 -51.46
N TYR A 231 20.13 -15.86 -52.50
CA TYR A 231 20.68 -15.48 -53.80
C TYR A 231 19.56 -14.92 -54.66
N ASP A 232 19.63 -13.63 -54.98
CA ASP A 232 18.71 -13.02 -55.92
C ASP A 232 19.19 -13.29 -57.35
N PHE A 233 18.59 -14.31 -57.97
CA PHE A 233 18.89 -14.70 -59.35
C PHE A 233 18.62 -13.60 -60.38
N SER A 234 17.83 -12.58 -60.05
CA SER A 234 17.43 -11.54 -60.99
C SER A 234 18.39 -10.34 -61.02
N SER A 235 19.05 -10.02 -59.91
CA SER A 235 20.01 -8.91 -59.81
C SER A 235 21.47 -9.34 -59.83
N GLY A 236 21.76 -10.64 -59.72
CA GLY A 236 23.14 -11.14 -59.61
C GLY A 236 23.85 -10.73 -58.31
N ASN A 237 23.13 -10.05 -57.41
CA ASN A 237 23.65 -9.55 -56.15
C ASN A 237 23.31 -10.50 -55.00
N GLN A 238 24.28 -10.69 -54.09
CA GLN A 238 24.01 -11.29 -52.79
C GLN A 238 23.42 -10.19 -51.90
N ASN A 239 22.12 -10.23 -51.66
CA ASN A 239 21.48 -9.28 -50.76
C ASN A 239 21.72 -9.66 -49.29
N ILE A 240 21.91 -8.61 -48.49
CA ILE A 240 22.42 -8.62 -47.12
C ILE A 240 21.27 -8.93 -46.15
N THR A 241 21.64 -9.46 -44.99
CA THR A 241 20.79 -9.77 -43.84
C THR A 241 19.83 -8.65 -43.44
N HIS A 242 18.60 -9.03 -43.06
CA HIS A 242 17.58 -8.09 -42.63
C HIS A 242 17.75 -7.67 -41.16
N GLU A 243 17.36 -6.43 -40.89
CA GLU A 243 17.13 -5.93 -39.53
C GLU A 243 16.13 -6.81 -38.79
N THR A 244 16.43 -7.15 -37.54
CA THR A 244 15.60 -8.02 -36.72
C THR A 244 15.73 -7.69 -35.23
N SER A 245 14.92 -8.35 -34.42
CA SER A 245 14.92 -8.19 -32.98
C SER A 245 15.05 -9.56 -32.31
N SER A 246 15.82 -9.62 -31.23
CA SER A 246 15.92 -10.81 -30.39
C SER A 246 15.57 -10.47 -28.95
N THR A 247 14.76 -11.33 -28.34
CA THR A 247 14.29 -11.14 -26.97
C THR A 247 14.92 -12.18 -26.07
N LEU A 248 15.45 -11.74 -24.94
CA LEU A 248 15.94 -12.58 -23.86
C LEU A 248 15.07 -12.31 -22.64
N MET A 249 14.56 -13.36 -22.00
CA MET A 249 13.79 -13.26 -20.76
C MET A 249 14.22 -14.33 -19.77
N CYS A 250 14.51 -13.93 -18.54
CA CYS A 250 14.85 -14.84 -17.46
C CYS A 250 14.35 -14.34 -16.10
N ILE A 251 14.22 -15.27 -15.15
CA ILE A 251 14.06 -14.97 -13.73
C ILE A 251 15.35 -15.40 -13.04
N VAL A 252 16.03 -14.48 -12.37
CA VAL A 252 17.34 -14.73 -11.78
C VAL A 252 17.47 -14.07 -10.41
N GLN A 253 18.16 -14.74 -9.51
CA GLN A 253 18.54 -14.17 -8.23
C GLN A 253 19.80 -13.29 -8.40
N VAL A 254 19.71 -12.07 -7.91
CA VAL A 254 20.76 -11.06 -7.98
C VAL A 254 21.09 -10.59 -6.57
N ASN A 255 22.37 -10.59 -6.22
CA ASN A 255 22.84 -10.01 -4.96
C ASN A 255 23.12 -8.51 -5.11
N LYS A 256 23.24 -7.82 -3.98
CA LYS A 256 23.60 -6.40 -3.98
C LYS A 256 24.97 -6.22 -4.63
N ASN A 257 25.10 -5.20 -5.48
CA ASN A 257 26.26 -4.85 -6.28
C ASN A 257 26.63 -5.86 -7.37
N GLU A 258 25.76 -6.83 -7.68
CA GLU A 258 25.95 -7.63 -8.89
C GLU A 258 25.52 -6.82 -10.12
N GLU A 259 26.19 -7.11 -11.23
CA GLU A 259 26.06 -6.41 -12.49
C GLU A 259 25.39 -7.28 -13.55
N LEU A 260 24.63 -6.63 -14.42
CA LEU A 260 24.00 -7.24 -15.57
C LEU A 260 24.45 -6.51 -16.84
N ALA A 261 24.92 -7.28 -17.82
CA ALA A 261 25.36 -6.77 -19.11
C ALA A 261 24.70 -7.55 -20.25
N VAL A 262 24.52 -6.87 -21.38
CA VAL A 262 24.11 -7.51 -22.64
C VAL A 262 25.31 -7.53 -23.57
N VAL A 263 25.79 -8.72 -23.87
CA VAL A 263 27.00 -8.96 -24.65
C VAL A 263 26.62 -9.63 -25.97
N PHE A 264 27.24 -9.20 -27.07
CA PHE A 264 26.93 -9.73 -28.39
C PHE A 264 28.17 -10.00 -29.24
N THR A 265 28.01 -10.88 -30.23
CA THR A 265 29.05 -11.24 -31.21
C THR A 265 28.40 -11.47 -32.57
N GLY A 266 29.06 -11.07 -33.66
CA GLY A 266 28.62 -11.40 -35.02
C GLY A 266 27.36 -10.68 -35.50
N ILE A 267 27.00 -9.57 -34.86
CA ILE A 267 25.86 -8.71 -35.20
C ILE A 267 26.31 -7.25 -35.30
N SER A 268 25.54 -6.42 -35.98
CA SER A 268 25.71 -4.97 -36.07
C SER A 268 24.49 -4.20 -35.60
N THR A 269 24.70 -2.91 -35.32
CA THR A 269 23.69 -1.98 -34.82
C THR A 269 22.71 -1.59 -35.91
N ILE A 270 21.43 -1.42 -35.57
CA ILE A 270 20.47 -0.74 -36.46
C ILE A 270 20.52 0.76 -36.17
N SER A 271 20.79 1.58 -37.19
CA SER A 271 20.74 3.03 -37.06
C SER A 271 19.31 3.49 -36.73
N ASN A 272 19.16 4.38 -35.75
CA ASN A 272 17.87 4.96 -35.32
C ASN A 272 16.91 4.04 -34.56
N VAL A 273 17.34 2.84 -34.15
CA VAL A 273 16.51 1.94 -33.34
C VAL A 273 17.24 1.55 -32.05
N SER A 274 16.65 1.91 -30.90
CA SER A 274 17.20 1.55 -29.59
C SER A 274 16.78 0.15 -29.17
N SER A 275 17.62 -0.52 -28.40
CA SER A 275 17.30 -1.72 -27.64
C SER A 275 16.78 -1.35 -26.25
N TYR A 276 16.03 -2.26 -25.62
CA TYR A 276 15.32 -1.98 -24.37
C TYR A 276 15.52 -3.08 -23.36
N LEU A 277 15.55 -2.70 -22.08
CA LEU A 277 15.63 -3.62 -20.95
C LEU A 277 14.60 -3.23 -19.90
N SER A 278 13.89 -4.23 -19.40
CA SER A 278 12.97 -4.09 -18.27
C SER A 278 13.34 -5.07 -17.17
N VAL A 279 13.30 -4.59 -15.93
CA VAL A 279 13.59 -5.37 -14.73
C VAL A 279 12.47 -5.15 -13.74
N LEU A 280 12.01 -6.22 -13.12
CA LEU A 280 10.99 -6.19 -12.08
C LEU A 280 11.39 -7.11 -10.93
N LEU A 281 11.50 -6.57 -9.72
CA LEU A 281 11.67 -7.39 -8.53
C LEU A 281 10.41 -8.21 -8.27
N LYS A 282 10.58 -9.52 -8.15
CA LYS A 282 9.50 -10.47 -7.80
C LYS A 282 9.43 -10.71 -6.31
N THR A 283 10.57 -10.99 -5.69
CA THR A 283 10.66 -11.25 -4.26
C THR A 283 11.99 -10.75 -3.70
N ARG A 284 11.97 -10.17 -2.51
CA ARG A 284 13.18 -9.93 -1.72
C ARG A 284 13.62 -11.26 -1.10
N PRO A 285 14.93 -11.50 -0.91
CA PRO A 285 15.34 -12.67 -0.15
C PRO A 285 14.73 -12.52 1.26
N ALA A 286 14.13 -13.59 1.77
CA ALA A 286 13.65 -13.58 3.14
C ALA A 286 14.85 -13.25 4.04
N ASN A 287 14.79 -12.13 4.75
CA ASN A 287 15.75 -11.87 5.81
C ASN A 287 15.62 -13.05 6.80
N ALA A 288 16.58 -13.96 6.77
CA ALA A 288 16.67 -15.12 7.67
C ALA A 288 16.92 -14.72 9.15
N LYS A 289 16.51 -13.52 9.56
CA LYS A 289 16.71 -12.96 10.91
C LYS A 289 15.41 -12.65 11.67
N ASN A 290 14.22 -12.83 11.08
CA ASN A 290 12.97 -12.52 11.78
C ASN A 290 12.02 -13.72 12.04
N SER A 291 12.49 -14.96 11.89
CA SER A 291 11.66 -16.16 12.18
C SER A 291 12.10 -16.98 13.39
N LEU A 292 12.96 -16.44 14.26
CA LEU A 292 13.39 -17.09 15.52
C LEU A 292 13.00 -16.30 16.79
N GLY A 293 12.23 -15.21 16.66
CA GLY A 293 11.91 -14.30 17.76
C GLY A 293 10.52 -14.43 18.41
N THR A 294 9.66 -15.36 17.99
CA THR A 294 8.26 -15.40 18.49
C THR A 294 7.73 -16.80 18.83
N ILE A 295 8.60 -17.80 18.97
CA ILE A 295 8.18 -19.11 19.51
C ILE A 295 9.18 -19.57 20.57
N LEU A 296 9.20 -18.89 21.72
CA LEU A 296 9.73 -19.43 22.99
C LEU A 296 9.42 -18.43 24.13
N ALA A 297 8.13 -18.30 24.44
CA ALA A 297 7.65 -17.73 25.70
C ALA A 297 6.25 -18.27 26.00
N LEU A 298 6.14 -19.59 26.12
CA LEU A 298 5.01 -20.32 26.71
C LEU A 298 5.50 -21.74 27.00
N MET A 299 6.29 -21.86 28.08
CA MET A 299 6.48 -23.05 28.91
C MET A 299 7.62 -22.76 29.90
N VAL A 300 7.29 -21.99 30.95
CA VAL A 300 7.59 -22.27 32.37
C VAL A 300 6.48 -21.62 33.17
#